data_AF-A0A314YHX7-F1
#
_entry.id   AF-A0A314YHX7-F1
#
_cell.length_a   1.000
_cell.length_b   1.000
_cell.length_c   1.000
_cell.angle_alpha   90.00
_cell.angle_beta   90.00
_cell.angle_gamma   90.00
#
_symmetry.space_group_name_H-M   'P 1'
#
loop_
_entity.id
_entity.type
_entity.pdbx_description
1 polymer ?
#
loop_
_entity_poly.entity_id
_entity_poly.type
_entity_poly.pdbx_seq_one_letter_code
_entity_poly.pdbx_strand_id
1 'polypeptide(L)'
;MFLVASMNLIFHSLTIRKPESTSNHCHSRGTHFSRLYPQADPLAIDLLQRMLVFDPTKRISVTEALQHPYMSGLYDPRCNPPAQVPINLDIDENLAEPMIREMMWHEMLHYHPEAAFVNA
;
A
#
# COMPACT_ATOMS: atom_id res chain seq x y z
N MET A 1 -11.59 2.86 -2.62
CA MET A 1 -10.36 2.95 -3.43
C MET A 1 -9.74 4.36 -3.52
N PHE A 2 -10.29 5.39 -2.85
CA PHE A 2 -9.78 6.77 -2.98
C PHE A 2 -8.71 7.21 -1.95
N LEU A 3 -8.38 6.40 -0.94
CA LEU A 3 -7.39 6.80 0.08
C LEU A 3 -5.93 6.46 -0.28
N VAL A 4 -5.69 5.51 -1.19
CA VAL A 4 -4.32 5.01 -1.49
C VAL A 4 -3.59 5.89 -2.50
N ALA A 5 -4.32 6.60 -3.38
CA ALA A 5 -3.72 7.47 -4.39
C ALA A 5 -3.15 8.78 -3.81
N SER A 6 -3.70 9.27 -2.70
CA SER A 6 -3.27 10.57 -2.13
C SER A 6 -2.01 10.49 -1.28
N MET A 7 -1.59 9.30 -0.84
CA MET A 7 -0.37 9.11 -0.03
C MET A 7 0.90 8.99 -0.88
N ASN A 8 0.78 8.57 -2.14
CA ASN A 8 1.93 8.46 -3.06
C ASN A 8 2.45 9.82 -3.54
N LEU A 9 1.59 10.83 -3.67
CA LEU A 9 2.04 12.18 -4.03
C LEU A 9 2.84 12.88 -2.92
N ILE A 10 2.56 12.58 -1.66
CA ILE A 10 3.30 13.15 -0.53
C ILE A 10 4.71 12.55 -0.45
N PHE A 11 4.85 11.25 -0.67
CA PHE A 11 6.16 10.60 -0.64
C PHE A 11 7.03 10.92 -1.86
N HIS A 12 6.45 11.06 -3.06
CA HIS A 12 7.23 11.39 -4.27
C HIS A 12 7.83 12.81 -4.23
N SER A 13 7.22 13.73 -3.47
CA SER A 13 7.78 15.07 -3.25
C SER A 13 8.94 15.11 -2.24
N LEU A 14 9.20 14.01 -1.51
CA LEU A 14 10.20 13.94 -0.45
C LEU A 14 11.49 13.19 -0.87
N THR A 15 11.49 12.45 -1.97
CA THR A 15 12.63 11.62 -2.40
C THR A 15 13.55 12.26 -3.46
N ILE A 16 13.24 13.45 -4.00
CA ILE A 16 14.11 14.16 -4.95
C ILE A 16 14.72 15.40 -4.29
N ARG A 17 15.74 15.21 -3.44
CA ARG A 17 16.76 16.24 -3.21
C ARG A 17 18.14 15.60 -3.31
N LYS A 18 18.75 15.79 -4.48
CA LYS A 18 20.19 15.53 -4.72
C LYS A 18 21.02 16.47 -3.83
N PRO A 19 22.19 16.07 -3.33
CA PRO A 19 22.82 16.77 -2.22
C PRO A 19 23.93 17.70 -2.72
N GLU A 20 23.64 18.88 -3.27
CA GLU A 20 24.67 19.92 -3.41
C GLU A 20 24.15 21.34 -3.20
N SER A 21 24.98 22.12 -2.49
CA SER A 21 24.88 23.53 -2.13
C SER A 21 24.11 23.85 -0.83
N THR A 22 24.88 24.47 0.06
CA THR A 22 24.54 24.95 1.40
C THR A 22 23.29 25.82 1.41
N SER A 23 22.14 25.24 1.72
CA SER A 23 20.93 25.99 2.10
C SER A 23 20.49 25.51 3.47
N ASN A 24 20.45 26.43 4.44
CA ASN A 24 19.93 26.20 5.78
C ASN A 24 18.55 25.53 5.68
N HIS A 25 18.51 24.21 5.91
CA HIS A 25 17.25 23.49 5.95
C HIS A 25 16.53 23.95 7.22
N CYS A 26 15.43 24.68 7.03
CA CYS A 26 14.46 24.94 8.08
C CYS A 26 14.00 23.57 8.61
N HIS A 27 14.47 23.19 9.78
CA HIS A 27 14.00 22.01 10.49
C HIS A 27 12.60 22.33 11.00
N SER A 28 11.56 22.00 10.22
CA SER A 28 10.19 22.02 10.74
C SER A 28 10.04 20.85 11.71
N ARG A 29 9.83 21.14 13.00
CA ARG A 29 9.54 20.10 13.98
C ARG A 29 8.22 19.43 13.62
N GLY A 30 8.15 18.11 13.71
CA GLY A 30 6.92 17.36 13.52
C GLY A 30 5.83 17.89 14.46
N THR A 31 4.61 18.04 13.95
CA THR A 31 3.44 18.40 14.77
C THR A 31 2.79 17.13 15.31
N HIS A 32 2.47 17.12 16.61
CA HIS A 32 1.78 15.99 17.23
C HIS A 32 0.36 15.86 16.68
N PHE A 33 -0.06 14.66 16.27
CA PHE A 33 -1.38 14.45 15.67
C PHE A 33 -2.55 14.83 16.58
N SER A 34 -2.42 14.71 17.90
CA SER A 34 -3.45 15.21 18.84
C SER A 34 -3.72 16.71 18.73
N ARG A 35 -2.75 17.51 18.23
CA ARG A 35 -2.97 18.93 17.97
C ARG A 35 -3.76 19.16 16.67
N LEU A 36 -3.54 18.31 15.67
CA LEU A 36 -4.26 18.37 14.39
C LEU A 36 -5.68 17.82 14.52
N TYR A 37 -5.86 16.79 15.35
CA TYR A 37 -7.12 16.08 15.56
C TYR A 37 -7.46 16.00 17.06
N PRO A 38 -7.87 17.12 17.69
CA PRO A 38 -8.10 17.18 19.13
C PRO A 38 -9.31 16.36 19.62
N GLN A 39 -10.25 16.03 18.72
CA GLN A 39 -11.47 15.27 19.04
C GLN A 39 -11.37 13.79 18.64
N ALA A 40 -10.23 13.35 18.12
CA ALA A 40 -10.04 11.97 17.72
C ALA A 40 -9.80 11.06 18.94
N ASP A 41 -10.19 9.80 18.80
CA ASP A 41 -9.90 8.77 19.80
C ASP A 41 -8.38 8.65 20.01
N PRO A 42 -7.88 8.64 21.26
CA PRO A 42 -6.46 8.47 21.55
C PRO A 42 -5.84 7.21 20.93
N LEU A 43 -6.60 6.11 20.85
CA LEU A 43 -6.15 4.86 20.22
C LEU A 43 -6.04 4.99 18.70
N ALA A 44 -6.91 5.78 18.07
CA ALA A 44 -6.80 6.09 16.64
C ALA A 44 -5.54 6.92 16.37
N ILE A 45 -5.24 7.87 17.25
CA ILE A 45 -4.05 8.72 17.15
C ILE A 45 -2.76 7.90 17.36
N ASP A 46 -2.74 6.97 18.30
CA ASP A 46 -1.60 6.06 18.49
C ASP A 46 -1.35 5.20 17.24
N LEU A 47 -2.41 4.60 16.68
CA LEU A 47 -2.30 3.81 15.46
C LEU A 47 -1.77 4.66 14.29
N LEU A 48 -2.30 5.88 14.13
CA LEU A 48 -1.88 6.80 13.08
C LEU A 48 -0.39 7.19 13.22
N GLN A 49 0.09 7.39 14.45
CA GLN A 49 1.50 7.68 14.72
C GLN A 49 2.42 6.55 14.29
N ARG A 50 2.01 5.29 14.49
CA ARG A 50 2.80 4.11 14.11
C ARG A 50 2.76 3.84 12.60
N MET A 51 1.70 4.26 11.91
CA MET A 51 1.58 4.16 10.44
C MET A 51 2.34 5.26 9.70
N LEU A 52 2.31 6.50 10.20
CA LEU A 52 2.91 7.66 9.55
C LEU A 52 4.35 7.91 10.00
N VAL A 53 5.16 6.86 9.98
CA VAL A 53 6.60 6.92 10.26
C VAL A 53 7.38 7.09 8.95
N PHE A 54 8.32 8.02 8.95
CA PHE A 54 9.17 8.33 7.79
C PHE A 54 10.05 7.14 7.40
N ASP A 55 10.68 6.52 8.39
CA ASP A 55 11.47 5.31 8.22
C ASP A 55 10.55 4.11 7.99
N PRO A 56 10.55 3.49 6.80
CA PRO A 56 9.66 2.37 6.49
C PRO A 56 9.95 1.14 7.35
N THR A 57 11.19 0.98 7.83
CA THR A 57 11.57 -0.18 8.67
C THR A 57 10.98 -0.11 10.08
N LYS A 58 10.62 1.10 10.53
CA LYS A 58 10.00 1.38 11.83
C LYS A 58 8.48 1.52 11.73
N ARG A 59 7.94 1.48 10.52
CA ARG A 59 6.50 1.55 10.29
C ARG A 59 5.86 0.25 10.74
N ILE A 60 4.73 0.36 11.44
CA ILE A 60 3.95 -0.81 11.87
C ILE A 60 3.59 -1.69 10.66
N SER A 61 3.69 -3.00 10.82
CA SER A 61 3.23 -3.94 9.80
C SER A 61 1.70 -3.99 9.74
N VAL A 62 1.15 -4.46 8.62
CA VAL A 62 -0.31 -4.62 8.48
C VAL A 62 -0.86 -5.58 9.53
N THR A 63 -0.16 -6.68 9.80
CA THR A 63 -0.56 -7.68 10.80
C THR A 63 -0.64 -7.09 12.21
N GLU A 64 0.37 -6.30 12.61
CA GLU A 64 0.38 -5.62 13.91
C GLU A 64 -0.70 -4.53 13.99
N ALA A 65 -0.93 -3.80 12.89
CA ALA A 65 -1.99 -2.78 12.83
C ALA A 65 -3.39 -3.39 13.01
N LEU A 66 -3.65 -4.55 12.39
CA LEU A 66 -4.92 -5.27 12.54
C LEU A 66 -5.13 -5.80 13.97
N GLN A 67 -4.06 -6.09 14.70
CA GLN A 67 -4.11 -6.51 16.11
C GLN A 67 -4.20 -5.34 17.10
N HIS A 68 -4.13 -4.10 16.62
CA HIS A 68 -4.18 -2.92 17.47
C HIS A 68 -5.53 -2.80 18.21
N PRO A 69 -5.56 -2.33 19.48
CA PRO A 69 -6.82 -2.19 20.25
C PRO A 69 -7.91 -1.38 19.53
N TYR A 70 -7.51 -0.37 18.75
CA TYR A 70 -8.43 0.41 17.91
C TYR A 70 -9.19 -0.44 16.87
N MET A 71 -8.58 -1.51 16.36
CA MET A 71 -9.16 -2.42 15.36
C MET A 71 -9.94 -3.58 15.97
N SER A 72 -9.92 -3.76 17.30
CA SER A 72 -10.52 -4.92 17.99
C SER A 72 -12.02 -5.13 17.70
N GLY A 73 -12.77 -4.05 17.49
CA GLY A 73 -14.20 -4.13 17.14
C GLY A 73 -14.48 -4.39 15.66
N LEU A 74 -13.46 -4.34 14.80
CA LEU A 74 -13.60 -4.42 13.34
C LEU A 74 -12.89 -5.65 12.75
N TYR A 75 -11.89 -6.20 13.45
CA TYR A 75 -11.05 -7.27 12.93
C TYR A 75 -11.34 -8.62 13.61
N ASP A 76 -11.78 -9.60 12.80
CA ASP A 76 -11.81 -11.02 13.19
C ASP A 76 -10.79 -11.80 12.33
N PRO A 77 -9.72 -12.35 12.93
CA PRO A 77 -8.73 -13.15 12.20
C PRO A 77 -9.30 -14.37 11.48
N ARG A 78 -10.41 -14.94 11.98
CA ARG A 78 -11.02 -16.16 11.40
C ARG A 78 -11.74 -15.88 10.09
N CYS A 79 -12.24 -14.66 9.93
CA CYS A 79 -12.95 -14.21 8.74
C CYS A 79 -12.01 -13.61 7.69
N ASN A 80 -10.77 -13.28 8.07
CA ASN A 80 -9.79 -12.60 7.22
C ASN A 80 -8.45 -13.35 7.24
N PRO A 81 -8.39 -14.60 6.74
CA PRO A 81 -7.15 -15.35 6.72
C PRO A 81 -6.12 -14.68 5.78
N PRO A 82 -4.81 -14.81 6.08
CA PRO A 82 -3.77 -14.36 5.16
C PRO A 82 -3.81 -15.19 3.86
N ALA A 83 -3.22 -14.63 2.80
CA ALA A 83 -3.05 -15.35 1.54
C ALA A 83 -2.27 -16.65 1.77
N GLN A 84 -2.79 -17.76 1.25
CA GLN A 84 -2.19 -19.09 1.45
C GLN A 84 -0.97 -19.32 0.57
N VAL A 85 -0.91 -18.65 -0.58
CA VAL A 85 0.16 -18.78 -1.57
C VAL A 85 0.66 -17.38 -1.92
N PRO A 86 1.98 -17.15 -1.95
CA PRO A 86 2.53 -15.89 -2.42
C PRO A 86 2.17 -15.68 -3.90
N ILE A 87 1.86 -14.45 -4.27
CA ILE A 87 1.64 -14.10 -5.67
C ILE A 87 3.00 -14.15 -6.36
N ASN A 88 3.08 -14.94 -7.43
CA ASN A 88 4.23 -14.91 -8.33
C ASN A 88 4.08 -13.74 -9.31
N LEU A 89 4.96 -12.74 -9.20
CA LEU A 89 5.00 -11.57 -10.08
C LEU A 89 6.23 -11.62 -10.99
N ASP A 90 6.64 -12.81 -11.42
CA ASP A 90 7.73 -13.03 -12.39
C ASP A 90 7.29 -12.63 -13.81
N ILE A 91 7.12 -11.32 -14.00
CA ILE A 91 6.79 -10.69 -15.28
C ILE A 91 8.03 -9.90 -15.69
N ASP A 92 8.57 -10.19 -16.86
CA ASP A 92 9.68 -9.41 -17.43
C ASP A 92 9.21 -7.97 -17.69
N GLU A 93 9.91 -6.99 -17.13
CA GLU A 93 9.63 -5.57 -17.35
C GLU A 93 9.83 -5.15 -18.82
N ASN A 94 10.62 -5.91 -19.59
CA ASN A 94 10.89 -5.65 -21.02
C ASN A 94 9.97 -6.46 -21.96
N LEU A 95 8.91 -7.05 -21.44
CA LEU A 95 7.99 -7.88 -22.21
C LEU A 95 7.31 -7.08 -23.33
N ALA A 96 7.42 -7.56 -24.57
CA ALA A 96 6.82 -6.90 -25.72
C ALA A 96 5.27 -6.98 -25.67
N GLU A 97 4.60 -5.91 -26.13
CA GLU A 97 3.13 -5.85 -26.23
C GLU A 97 2.47 -7.11 -26.81
N PRO A 98 2.92 -7.71 -27.94
CA PRO A 98 2.28 -8.90 -28.48
C PRO A 98 2.34 -10.10 -27.53
N MET A 99 3.41 -10.25 -26.75
CA MET A 99 3.50 -11.33 -25.75
C MET A 99 2.56 -11.08 -24.57
N ILE A 100 2.45 -9.82 -24.11
CA ILE A 100 1.48 -9.46 -23.06
C ILE A 100 0.06 -9.81 -23.50
N ARG A 101 -0.30 -9.46 -24.74
CA ARG A 101 -1.62 -9.76 -25.31
C ARG A 101 -1.91 -11.25 -25.32
N GLU A 102 -0.94 -12.05 -25.74
CA GLU A 102 -1.08 -13.52 -25.78
C GLU A 102 -1.20 -14.11 -24.37
N MET A 103 -0.39 -13.65 -23.42
CA MET A 103 -0.48 -14.08 -22.01
C MET A 103 -1.84 -13.75 -21.40
N MET A 104 -2.34 -12.53 -21.62
CA MET A 104 -3.68 -12.13 -21.18
C MET A 104 -4.76 -13.00 -21.81
N TRP A 105 -4.65 -13.29 -23.11
CA TRP A 105 -5.60 -14.14 -23.82
C TRP A 105 -5.61 -15.57 -23.25
N HIS A 106 -4.45 -16.16 -22.98
CA HIS A 106 -4.34 -17.47 -22.35
C HIS A 106 -4.95 -17.49 -20.94
N GLU A 107 -4.72 -16.46 -20.12
CA GLU A 107 -5.32 -16.35 -18.79
C GLU A 107 -6.85 -16.28 -18.88
N MET A 108 -7.38 -15.51 -19.82
CA MET A 108 -8.82 -15.43 -20.07
C MET A 108 -9.40 -16.81 -20.45
N LEU A 109 -8.76 -17.53 -21.37
CA LEU A 109 -9.22 -18.86 -21.78
C LEU A 109 -9.12 -19.90 -20.68
N HIS A 110 -8.12 -19.79 -19.78
CA HIS A 110 -7.96 -20.68 -18.64
C HIS A 110 -9.16 -20.59 -17.67
N TYR A 111 -9.67 -19.39 -17.39
CA TYR A 111 -10.85 -19.21 -16.53
C TYR A 111 -12.18 -19.27 -17.27
N HIS A 112 -12.19 -18.99 -18.58
CA HIS A 112 -13.38 -18.97 -19.43
C HIS A 112 -13.22 -19.88 -20.65
N PRO A 113 -13.15 -21.22 -20.46
CA PRO A 113 -12.97 -22.15 -21.57
C PRO A 113 -14.12 -22.06 -22.59
N GLU A 114 -15.33 -21.64 -22.19
CA GLU A 114 -16.47 -21.43 -23.07
C GLU A 114 -16.19 -20.43 -24.20
N ALA A 115 -15.36 -19.41 -23.95
CA ALA A 115 -15.03 -18.40 -24.94
C ALA A 115 -14.19 -18.96 -26.11
N ALA A 116 -13.50 -20.10 -25.90
CA ALA A 116 -12.75 -20.79 -26.94
C ALA A 116 -13.66 -21.39 -28.03
N PHE A 117 -14.90 -21.74 -27.67
CA PHE A 117 -15.81 -22.49 -28.53
C PHE A 117 -16.83 -21.62 -29.26
N VAL A 118 -16.99 -20.35 -28.88
CA VAL A 118 -17.99 -19.43 -29.48
C VAL A 118 -17.63 -19.00 -30.91
N ASN A 119 -16.40 -19.21 -31.35
CA ASN A 119 -15.92 -18.86 -32.69
C ASN A 119 -15.56 -20.09 -33.56
N ALA A 120 -16.01 -21.29 -33.20
CA ALA A 120 -15.77 -22.53 -33.94
C ALA A 120 -16.93 -22.88 -34.90
#